data_AF-A0A954QQT2-F1
#
_entry.id   AF-A0A954QQT2-F1
#
_cell.length_a   1.000
_cell.length_b   1.000
_cell.length_c   1.000
_cell.angle_alpha   90.00
_cell.angle_beta   90.00
_cell.angle_gamma   90.00
#
_symmetry.space_group_name_H-M   'P 1'
#
loop_
_entity.id
_entity.type
_entity.pdbx_description
1 polymer ?
#
loop_
_entity_poly.entity_id
_entity_poly.type
_entity_poly.pdbx_seq_one_letter_code
_entity_poly.pdbx_strand_id
1 'polypeptide(L)'
;VRDKLRWEMRLQQEQRHLTDAARFYRNDHEVQIPRLSEHCSPRVTAMERIYGAKVTDYVACAAERQRIARVVSRTLLASPIYAKQSQAMFHGDPHAGNLLYTCDGKLALLDWSLVSYLGESERIAMTQIVLAAITLDAQSIVSLLHTLDSTSRASRQDLQTVVDKWLRPIHRGQLPGLLWLVGLMDDVTQATRLRMGPDMMMFRKSLHTLTGVVRDLGGTDADIEATLLREFVLRFASELPTRWLAYPTSRAFATRLSNFDLTTTALRWPLATAQRLCGGEG
;
A
#
# COMPACT_ATOMS: atom_id res chain seq x y z
N VAL A 1 17.70 28.91 -18.12
CA VAL A 1 16.32 28.80 -18.67
C VAL A 1 15.72 27.40 -18.47
N ARG A 2 16.39 26.31 -18.91
CA ARG A 2 15.89 24.93 -18.73
C ARG A 2 15.57 24.54 -17.28
N ASP A 3 16.40 24.93 -16.30
CA ASP A 3 16.14 24.60 -14.89
C ASP A 3 14.97 25.37 -14.29
N LYS A 4 14.78 26.62 -14.72
CA LYS A 4 13.64 27.44 -14.31
C LYS A 4 12.33 26.89 -14.86
N LEU A 5 12.30 26.45 -16.12
CA LEU A 5 11.14 25.78 -16.72
C LEU A 5 10.85 24.44 -16.04
N ARG A 6 11.88 23.65 -15.71
CA ARG A 6 11.72 22.42 -14.93
C ARG A 6 11.12 22.68 -13.57
N TRP A 7 11.49 23.78 -12.91
CA TRP A 7 10.96 24.15 -11.61
C TRP A 7 9.51 24.65 -11.69
N GLU A 8 9.20 25.50 -12.67
CA GLU A 8 7.83 25.98 -12.92
C GLU A 8 6.87 24.81 -13.22
N MET A 9 7.31 23.85 -14.05
CA MET A 9 6.52 22.63 -14.30
C MET A 9 6.30 21.79 -13.04
N ARG A 10 7.29 21.70 -12.14
CA ARG A 10 7.17 20.95 -10.87
C ARG A 10 6.14 21.57 -9.92
N LEU A 11 6.14 22.90 -9.77
CA LEU A 11 5.16 23.57 -8.88
C LEU A 11 3.74 23.48 -9.43
N GLN A 12 3.57 23.62 -10.76
CA GLN A 12 2.26 23.39 -11.38
C GLN A 12 1.78 21.94 -11.20
N GLN A 13 2.70 20.98 -11.27
CA GLN A 13 2.39 19.58 -11.02
C GLN A 13 1.99 19.33 -9.56
N GLU A 14 2.73 19.88 -8.60
CA GLU A 14 2.41 19.84 -7.16
C GLU A 14 1.02 20.42 -6.88
N GLN A 15 0.66 21.56 -7.48
CA GLN A 15 -0.66 22.17 -7.31
C GLN A 15 -1.78 21.24 -7.80
N ARG A 16 -1.57 20.58 -8.94
CA ARG A 16 -2.52 19.56 -9.46
C ARG A 16 -2.61 18.37 -8.51
N HIS A 17 -1.48 17.87 -8.05
CA HIS A 17 -1.44 16.76 -7.08
C HIS A 17 -2.16 17.10 -5.78
N LEU A 18 -2.00 18.31 -5.24
CA LEU A 18 -2.70 18.74 -4.03
C LEU A 18 -4.22 18.78 -4.25
N THR A 19 -4.66 19.25 -5.42
CA THR A 19 -6.08 19.26 -5.80
C THR A 19 -6.65 17.84 -5.92
N ASP A 20 -5.90 16.94 -6.55
CA ASP A 20 -6.29 15.55 -6.72
C ASP A 20 -6.30 14.79 -5.38
N ALA A 21 -5.33 15.06 -4.51
CA ALA A 21 -5.29 14.53 -3.15
C ALA A 21 -6.50 15.00 -2.33
N ALA A 22 -6.84 16.29 -2.38
CA ALA A 22 -8.02 16.82 -1.71
C ALA A 22 -9.31 16.13 -2.20
N ARG A 23 -9.40 15.79 -3.49
CA ARG A 23 -10.51 15.01 -4.04
C ARG A 23 -10.47 13.55 -3.59
N PHE A 24 -9.30 12.93 -3.55
CA PHE A 24 -9.11 11.53 -3.16
C PHE A 24 -9.50 11.29 -1.70
N TYR A 25 -9.10 12.18 -0.79
CA TYR A 25 -9.36 12.07 0.65
C TYR A 25 -10.62 12.80 1.13
N ARG A 26 -11.44 13.35 0.23
CA ARG A 26 -12.61 14.19 0.60
C ARG A 26 -13.62 13.56 1.58
N ASN A 27 -13.67 12.22 1.63
CA ASN A 27 -14.59 11.45 2.47
C ASN A 27 -13.90 10.86 3.71
N ASP A 28 -12.61 11.11 3.92
CA ASP A 28 -11.88 10.68 5.12
C ASP A 28 -11.84 11.83 6.12
N HIS A 29 -12.70 11.76 7.14
CA HIS A 29 -12.84 12.81 8.15
C HIS A 29 -11.66 12.93 9.11
N GLU A 30 -10.75 11.95 9.13
CA GLU A 30 -9.52 11.99 9.93
C GLU A 30 -8.33 12.54 9.13
N VAL A 31 -8.53 12.93 7.86
CA VAL A 31 -7.47 13.44 6.99
C VAL A 31 -7.76 14.88 6.59
N GLN A 32 -6.73 15.72 6.63
CA GLN A 32 -6.80 17.10 6.17
C GLN A 32 -5.77 17.34 5.05
N ILE A 33 -6.27 17.70 3.87
CA ILE A 33 -5.44 18.16 2.76
C ILE A 33 -5.54 19.69 2.70
N PRO A 34 -4.41 20.44 2.75
CA PRO A 34 -4.43 21.88 2.61
C PRO A 34 -5.13 22.31 1.31
N ARG A 35 -6.02 23.29 1.39
CA ARG A 35 -6.60 23.89 0.18
C ARG A 35 -5.58 24.75 -0.53
N LEU A 36 -5.55 24.73 -1.86
CA LEU A 36 -4.79 25.72 -2.63
C LEU A 36 -5.32 27.13 -2.35
N SER A 37 -4.40 28.07 -2.19
CA SER A 37 -4.72 29.49 -2.12
C SER A 37 -4.95 30.06 -3.52
N GLU A 38 -5.82 31.07 -3.61
CA GLU A 38 -6.01 31.88 -4.83
C GLU A 38 -4.72 32.60 -5.28
N HIS A 39 -3.74 32.75 -4.38
CA HIS A 39 -2.45 33.40 -4.65
C HIS A 39 -1.40 32.47 -5.29
N CYS A 40 -1.80 31.27 -5.75
CA CYS A 40 -0.90 30.38 -6.48
C CYS A 40 -0.50 30.97 -7.83
N SER A 41 0.73 30.69 -8.25
CA SER A 41 1.24 31.00 -9.59
C SER A 41 2.11 29.85 -10.10
N PRO A 42 2.54 29.84 -11.37
CA PRO A 42 3.49 28.84 -11.87
C PRO A 42 4.84 28.82 -11.12
N ARG A 43 5.14 29.84 -10.32
CA ARG A 43 6.40 29.98 -9.55
C ARG A 43 6.22 29.87 -8.05
N VAL A 44 4.98 29.81 -7.56
CA VAL A 44 4.66 29.81 -6.13
C VAL A 44 3.46 28.93 -5.90
N THR A 45 3.63 27.87 -5.11
CA THR A 45 2.52 27.12 -4.52
C THR A 45 2.20 27.74 -3.16
N ALA A 46 1.00 28.30 -3.01
CA ALA A 46 0.49 28.82 -1.76
C ALA A 46 -0.73 27.99 -1.33
N MET A 47 -0.79 27.61 -0.05
CA MET A 47 -1.86 26.74 0.46
C MET A 47 -2.32 27.17 1.84
N GLU A 48 -3.46 26.63 2.26
CA GLU A 48 -4.02 26.77 3.60
C GLU A 48 -2.95 26.44 4.66
N ARG A 49 -2.75 27.36 5.60
CA ARG A 49 -1.87 27.11 6.74
C ARG A 49 -2.58 26.17 7.72
N ILE A 50 -2.04 24.97 7.86
CA ILE A 50 -2.49 24.01 8.86
C ILE A 50 -1.72 24.20 10.16
N TYR A 51 -2.45 24.23 11.28
CA TYR A 51 -1.86 24.29 12.62
C TYR A 51 -1.92 22.90 13.27
N GLY A 52 -0.76 22.42 13.70
CA GLY A 52 -0.59 21.11 14.33
C GLY A 52 0.88 20.88 14.70
N ALA A 53 1.14 19.81 15.43
CA ALA A 53 2.51 19.35 15.68
C ALA A 53 2.91 18.36 14.61
N LYS A 54 4.21 18.18 14.34
CA LYS A 54 4.66 17.03 13.55
C LYS A 54 4.25 15.75 14.26
N VAL A 55 3.83 14.73 13.51
CA VAL A 55 3.39 13.45 14.10
C VAL A 55 4.45 12.85 15.03
N THR A 56 5.73 12.97 14.70
CA THR A 56 6.86 12.46 15.51
C THR A 56 7.16 13.30 16.76
N ASP A 57 6.87 14.59 16.70
CA ASP A 57 7.14 15.53 17.80
C ASP A 57 5.93 15.66 18.74
N TYR A 58 4.81 15.04 18.38
CA TYR A 58 3.58 15.11 19.14
C TYR A 58 3.74 14.37 20.48
N VAL A 59 3.85 15.17 21.54
CA VAL A 59 3.92 14.66 22.91
C VAL A 59 2.53 14.16 23.31
N ALA A 60 2.38 12.84 23.32
CA ALA A 60 1.13 12.18 23.66
C ALA A 60 1.39 10.89 24.42
N CYS A 61 0.35 10.39 25.09
CA CYS A 61 0.40 9.08 25.72
C CYS A 61 0.52 7.96 24.66
N ALA A 62 0.93 6.78 25.08
CA ALA A 62 1.15 5.64 24.18
C ALA A 62 -0.10 5.28 23.34
N ALA A 63 -1.28 5.34 23.94
CA ALA A 63 -2.54 5.03 23.26
C ALA A 63 -2.82 6.00 22.09
N GLU A 64 -2.53 7.29 22.28
CA GLU A 64 -2.73 8.30 21.24
C GLU A 64 -1.71 8.14 20.11
N ARG A 65 -0.45 7.85 20.45
CA ARG A 65 0.57 7.56 19.43
C ARG A 65 0.21 6.34 18.58
N GLN A 66 -0.31 5.28 19.20
CA GLN A 66 -0.84 4.12 18.49
C GLN A 66 -2.02 4.46 17.60
N ARG A 67 -2.91 5.37 18.04
CA ARG A 67 -4.01 5.89 17.19
C ARG A 67 -3.44 6.63 15.98
N ILE A 68 -2.47 7.53 16.17
CA ILE A 68 -1.83 8.27 15.07
C ILE A 68 -1.16 7.31 14.08
N ALA A 69 -0.38 6.34 14.58
CA ALA A 69 0.25 5.32 13.74
C ALA A 69 -0.77 4.57 12.87
N ARG A 70 -1.90 4.18 13.46
CA ARG A 70 -3.00 3.53 12.74
C ARG A 70 -3.60 4.42 11.66
N VAL A 71 -3.86 5.70 11.97
CA VAL A 71 -4.39 6.65 10.99
C VAL A 71 -3.39 6.85 9.85
N VAL A 72 -2.10 7.02 10.16
CA VAL A 72 -1.01 7.13 9.17
C VAL A 72 -0.97 5.90 8.26
N SER A 73 -0.94 4.68 8.82
CA SER A 73 -0.91 3.44 8.03
C SER A 73 -2.18 3.25 7.20
N ARG A 74 -3.37 3.52 7.76
CA ARG A 74 -4.62 3.44 7.00
C ARG A 74 -4.61 4.41 5.83
N THR A 75 -4.33 5.68 6.11
CA THR A 75 -4.45 6.76 5.13
C THR A 75 -3.44 6.60 4.01
N LEU A 76 -2.18 6.28 4.32
CA LEU A 76 -1.10 6.30 3.34
C LEU A 76 -0.84 4.95 2.65
N LEU A 77 -1.38 3.84 3.18
CA LEU A 77 -1.23 2.50 2.59
C LEU A 77 -2.59 1.88 2.23
N ALA A 78 -3.48 1.69 3.20
CA ALA A 78 -4.73 0.96 2.96
C ALA A 78 -5.65 1.70 1.97
N SER A 79 -5.79 3.03 2.12
CA SER A 79 -6.65 3.84 1.25
C SER A 79 -6.24 3.76 -0.23
N PRO A 80 -4.95 3.92 -0.61
CA PRO A 80 -4.50 3.66 -1.98
C PRO A 80 -4.70 2.22 -2.47
N ILE A 81 -4.34 1.21 -1.66
CA ILE A 81 -4.44 -0.21 -2.04
C ILE A 81 -5.88 -0.60 -2.38
N TYR A 82 -6.83 -0.15 -1.57
CA TYR A 82 -8.25 -0.52 -1.69
C TYR A 82 -9.10 0.54 -2.38
N ALA A 83 -8.48 1.46 -3.10
CA ALA A 83 -9.16 2.51 -3.86
C ALA A 83 -10.01 1.92 -4.99
N LYS A 84 -11.17 2.54 -5.25
CA LYS A 84 -12.11 2.12 -6.32
C LYS A 84 -11.72 2.65 -7.70
N GLN A 85 -10.93 3.72 -7.75
CA GLN A 85 -10.41 4.33 -8.97
C GLN A 85 -9.47 3.37 -9.72
N SER A 86 -9.41 3.46 -11.04
CA SER A 86 -8.48 2.65 -11.84
C SER A 86 -7.02 2.98 -11.49
N GLN A 87 -6.71 4.26 -11.36
CA GLN A 87 -5.44 4.79 -10.87
C GLN A 87 -5.62 5.34 -9.45
N ALA A 88 -4.97 4.71 -8.48
CA ALA A 88 -5.05 5.09 -7.08
C ALA A 88 -3.82 5.91 -6.70
N MET A 89 -4.03 7.17 -6.36
CA MET A 89 -2.95 8.06 -5.91
C MET A 89 -2.37 7.58 -4.58
N PHE A 90 -1.06 7.64 -4.43
CA PHE A 90 -0.38 7.53 -3.14
C PHE A 90 0.75 8.56 -3.03
N HIS A 91 1.09 8.90 -1.78
CA HIS A 91 2.19 9.83 -1.49
C HIS A 91 3.53 9.10 -1.65
N GLY A 92 4.39 9.55 -2.55
CA GLY A 92 5.63 8.86 -2.90
C GLY A 92 6.76 8.99 -1.86
N ASP A 93 6.66 9.95 -0.93
CA ASP A 93 7.64 10.16 0.14
C ASP A 93 7.01 10.81 1.38
N PRO A 94 6.18 10.05 2.12
CA PRO A 94 5.43 10.57 3.27
C PRO A 94 6.33 10.68 4.52
N HIS A 95 7.38 11.48 4.44
CA HIS A 95 8.31 11.67 5.54
C HIS A 95 7.64 12.40 6.72
N ALA A 96 8.11 12.15 7.94
CA ALA A 96 7.56 12.73 9.18
C ALA A 96 7.35 14.25 9.13
N GLY A 97 8.26 14.99 8.47
CA GLY A 97 8.15 16.45 8.33
C GLY A 97 6.93 16.97 7.55
N ASN A 98 6.28 16.13 6.74
CA ASN A 98 5.11 16.50 5.92
C ASN A 98 3.79 16.02 6.54
N LEU A 99 3.86 15.40 7.71
CA LEU A 99 2.74 14.83 8.44
C LEU A 99 2.54 15.63 9.72
N LEU A 100 1.44 16.39 9.78
CA LEU A 100 1.05 17.09 10.99
C LEU A 100 -0.14 16.38 11.65
N TYR A 101 -0.15 16.41 12.97
CA TYR A 101 -1.31 16.07 13.77
C TYR A 101 -1.93 17.35 14.32
N THR A 102 -3.17 17.60 13.92
CA THR A 102 -3.89 18.83 14.23
C THR A 102 -4.56 18.76 15.60
N CYS A 103 -4.88 19.92 16.18
CA CYS A 103 -5.54 19.99 17.49
C CYS A 103 -6.95 19.36 17.49
N ASP A 104 -7.62 19.28 16.34
CA ASP A 104 -8.90 18.60 16.13
C ASP A 104 -8.75 17.11 15.80
N GLY A 105 -7.54 16.56 15.94
CA GLY A 105 -7.29 15.12 15.88
C GLY A 105 -7.24 14.53 14.47
N LYS A 106 -6.88 15.34 13.47
CA LYS A 106 -6.71 14.92 12.07
C LYS A 106 -5.25 14.78 11.70
N LEU A 107 -4.99 13.91 10.75
CA LEU A 107 -3.72 13.78 10.05
C LEU A 107 -3.71 14.73 8.84
N ALA A 108 -2.88 15.76 8.89
CA ALA A 108 -2.68 16.66 7.77
C ALA A 108 -1.46 16.26 6.92
N LEU A 109 -1.66 16.22 5.61
CA LEU A 109 -0.65 15.83 4.61
C LEU A 109 -0.28 17.04 3.76
N LEU A 110 0.93 17.58 3.92
CA LEU A 110 1.30 18.89 3.38
C LEU A 110 1.89 18.84 1.96
N ASP A 111 2.93 18.04 1.77
CA ASP A 111 3.74 18.06 0.55
C ASP A 111 3.24 17.02 -0.46
N TRP A 112 2.82 17.50 -1.63
CA TRP A 112 2.33 16.66 -2.73
C TRP A 112 3.23 16.77 -3.97
N SER A 113 4.51 17.14 -3.77
CA SER A 113 5.50 17.24 -4.83
C SER A 113 5.84 15.87 -5.44
N LEU A 114 5.89 14.82 -4.60
CA LEU A 114 6.14 13.45 -5.03
C LEU A 114 4.91 12.56 -4.85
N VAL A 115 4.29 12.26 -5.99
CA VAL A 115 3.08 11.44 -6.08
C VAL A 115 3.26 10.43 -7.20
N SER A 116 2.79 9.22 -6.94
CA SER A 116 2.70 8.13 -7.90
C SER A 116 1.32 7.48 -7.82
N TYR A 117 1.06 6.58 -8.76
CA TYR A 117 -0.24 5.92 -8.87
C TYR A 117 -0.06 4.42 -8.89
N LEU A 118 -0.88 3.72 -8.11
CA LEU A 118 -1.04 2.28 -8.25
C LEU A 118 -2.13 2.02 -9.27
N GLY A 119 -1.81 1.26 -10.32
CA GLY A 119 -2.77 0.78 -11.30
C GLY A 119 -3.68 -0.31 -10.72
N GLU A 120 -4.85 -0.50 -11.33
CA GLU A 120 -5.79 -1.53 -10.88
C GLU A 120 -5.20 -2.95 -10.99
N SER A 121 -4.49 -3.26 -12.08
CA SER A 121 -3.83 -4.54 -12.27
C SER A 121 -2.75 -4.82 -11.22
N GLU A 122 -1.99 -3.79 -10.82
CA GLU A 122 -0.97 -3.89 -9.78
C GLU A 122 -1.60 -4.22 -8.43
N ARG A 123 -2.67 -3.51 -8.04
CA ARG A 123 -3.37 -3.76 -6.77
C ARG A 123 -4.05 -5.14 -6.73
N ILE A 124 -4.58 -5.59 -7.86
CA ILE A 124 -5.11 -6.97 -8.01
C ILE A 124 -3.97 -7.98 -7.80
N ALA A 125 -2.84 -7.82 -8.50
CA ALA A 125 -1.71 -8.73 -8.42
C ALA A 125 -1.14 -8.78 -6.98
N MET A 126 -0.96 -7.64 -6.32
CA MET A 126 -0.52 -7.57 -4.93
C MET A 126 -1.44 -8.39 -4.01
N THR A 127 -2.76 -8.21 -4.14
CA THR A 127 -3.74 -8.93 -3.31
C THR A 127 -3.73 -10.43 -3.61
N GLN A 128 -3.65 -10.81 -4.88
CA GLN A 128 -3.61 -12.22 -5.30
C GLN A 128 -2.31 -12.91 -4.89
N ILE A 129 -1.17 -12.21 -4.87
CA ILE A 129 0.10 -12.78 -4.41
C ILE A 129 0.01 -13.09 -2.91
N VAL A 130 -0.52 -12.17 -2.09
CA VAL A 130 -0.73 -12.42 -0.66
C VAL A 130 -1.66 -13.61 -0.45
N LEU A 131 -2.76 -13.69 -1.21
CA LEU A 131 -3.71 -14.81 -1.14
C LEU A 131 -3.07 -16.15 -1.52
N ALA A 132 -2.30 -16.17 -2.60
CA ALA A 132 -1.56 -17.35 -3.05
C ALA A 132 -0.53 -17.80 -2.00
N ALA A 133 0.12 -16.86 -1.33
CA ALA A 133 1.05 -17.14 -0.24
C ALA A 133 0.36 -17.79 0.96
N ILE A 134 -0.85 -17.35 1.30
CA ILE A 134 -1.63 -17.99 2.37
C ILE A 134 -1.92 -19.45 2.04
N THR A 135 -2.26 -19.74 0.77
CA THR A 135 -2.50 -21.10 0.27
C THR A 135 -1.24 -21.87 -0.13
N LEU A 136 -0.05 -21.32 0.14
CA LEU A 136 1.24 -21.91 -0.24
C LEU A 136 1.35 -22.27 -1.74
N ASP A 137 0.66 -21.51 -2.60
CA ASP A 137 0.68 -21.71 -4.05
C ASP A 137 1.82 -20.91 -4.68
N ALA A 138 3.01 -21.51 -4.66
CA ALA A 138 4.21 -20.92 -5.25
C ALA A 138 4.07 -20.66 -6.76
N GLN A 139 3.35 -21.52 -7.50
CA GLN A 139 3.20 -21.40 -8.95
C GLN A 139 2.38 -20.16 -9.32
N SER A 140 1.31 -19.90 -8.56
CA SER A 140 0.50 -18.70 -8.73
C SER A 140 1.28 -17.44 -8.40
N ILE A 141 2.10 -17.44 -7.34
CA ILE A 141 2.99 -16.31 -7.02
C ILE A 141 3.98 -16.05 -8.16
N VAL A 142 4.67 -17.08 -8.67
CA VAL A 142 5.60 -16.94 -9.79
C VAL A 142 4.91 -16.39 -11.03
N SER A 143 3.71 -16.89 -11.36
CA SER A 143 2.93 -16.41 -12.50
C SER A 143 2.56 -14.93 -12.33
N LEU A 144 2.10 -14.51 -11.15
CA LEU A 144 1.72 -13.12 -10.88
C LEU A 144 2.93 -12.18 -10.87
N LEU A 145 4.07 -12.59 -10.31
CA LEU A 145 5.32 -11.83 -10.41
C LEU A 145 5.74 -11.62 -11.86
N HIS A 146 5.57 -12.63 -12.70
CA HIS A 146 5.85 -12.51 -14.13
C HIS A 146 4.90 -11.53 -14.85
N THR A 147 3.65 -11.37 -14.39
CA THR A 147 2.74 -10.33 -14.92
C THR A 147 3.16 -8.92 -14.51
N LEU A 148 3.86 -8.79 -13.39
CA LEU A 148 4.42 -7.51 -12.90
C LEU A 148 5.82 -7.20 -13.49
N ASP A 149 6.46 -8.16 -14.17
CA ASP A 149 7.76 -7.96 -14.81
C ASP A 149 7.62 -7.13 -16.09
N SER A 150 8.02 -5.87 -16.01
CA SER A 150 8.04 -4.94 -17.15
C SER A 150 8.99 -5.37 -18.27
N THR A 151 9.95 -6.27 -18.00
CA THR A 151 10.96 -6.70 -18.97
C THR A 151 10.74 -8.10 -19.52
N SER A 152 9.94 -8.93 -18.83
CA SER A 152 9.73 -10.35 -19.15
C SER A 152 11.05 -11.14 -19.33
N ARG A 153 12.09 -10.77 -18.57
CA ARG A 153 13.45 -11.35 -18.65
C ARG A 153 13.79 -12.29 -17.51
N ALA A 154 12.98 -12.31 -16.46
CA ALA A 154 13.20 -13.19 -15.32
C ALA A 154 12.88 -14.64 -15.69
N SER A 155 13.81 -15.56 -15.42
CA SER A 155 13.54 -17.00 -15.54
C SER A 155 12.52 -17.42 -14.49
N ARG A 156 11.53 -18.24 -14.88
CA ARG A 156 10.58 -18.83 -13.92
C ARG A 156 11.27 -19.63 -12.83
N GLN A 157 12.40 -20.28 -13.14
CA GLN A 157 13.16 -21.06 -12.17
C GLN A 157 13.84 -20.18 -11.10
N ASP A 158 14.36 -19.01 -11.50
CA ASP A 158 14.97 -18.06 -10.56
C ASP A 158 13.89 -17.49 -9.63
N LEU A 159 12.74 -17.11 -10.20
CA LEU A 159 11.58 -16.66 -9.43
C LEU A 159 11.11 -17.73 -8.44
N GLN A 160 10.99 -18.99 -8.88
CA GLN A 160 10.59 -20.11 -8.04
C GLN A 160 11.50 -20.24 -6.82
N THR A 161 12.81 -20.16 -7.03
CA THR A 161 13.80 -20.28 -5.94
C THR A 161 13.61 -19.21 -4.86
N VAL A 162 13.35 -17.97 -5.27
CA VAL A 162 13.10 -16.86 -4.33
C VAL A 162 11.74 -17.03 -3.64
N VAL A 163 10.70 -17.39 -4.38
CA VAL A 163 9.36 -17.62 -3.81
C VAL A 163 9.39 -18.73 -2.77
N ASP A 164 10.04 -19.85 -3.05
CA ASP A 164 10.15 -20.98 -2.11
C ASP A 164 10.85 -20.57 -0.82
N LYS A 165 11.88 -19.72 -0.89
CA LYS A 165 12.54 -19.13 0.28
C LYS A 165 11.56 -18.31 1.14
N TRP A 166 10.73 -17.48 0.52
CA TRP A 166 9.76 -16.60 1.21
C TRP A 166 8.50 -17.32 1.69
N LEU A 167 8.21 -18.52 1.18
CA LEU A 167 7.13 -19.37 1.68
C LEU A 167 7.52 -20.16 2.94
N ARG A 168 8.82 -20.43 3.19
CA ARG A 168 9.26 -21.20 4.38
C ARG A 168 8.74 -20.65 5.71
N PRO A 169 8.77 -19.33 5.98
CA PRO A 169 8.22 -18.81 7.23
C PRO A 169 6.70 -18.97 7.33
N ILE A 170 5.99 -18.96 6.19
CA ILE A 170 4.54 -19.20 6.13
C ILE A 170 4.21 -20.67 6.40
N HIS A 171 5.06 -21.60 5.93
CA HIS A 171 4.97 -23.01 6.33
C HIS A 171 5.03 -23.18 7.85
N ARG A 172 5.84 -22.34 8.53
CA ARG A 172 5.99 -22.32 10.00
C ARG A 172 4.91 -21.51 10.73
N GLY A 173 3.85 -21.10 10.03
CA GLY A 173 2.69 -20.43 10.62
C GLY A 173 2.74 -18.91 10.64
N GLN A 174 3.75 -18.26 10.05
CA GLN A 174 3.71 -16.81 9.85
C GLN A 174 2.64 -16.43 8.82
N LEU A 175 1.95 -15.32 9.05
CA LEU A 175 0.96 -14.81 8.11
C LEU A 175 1.63 -13.85 7.12
N PRO A 176 1.44 -14.02 5.80
CA PRO A 176 1.89 -13.03 4.82
C PRO A 176 1.01 -11.79 4.88
N GLY A 177 1.65 -10.63 4.73
CA GLY A 177 1.01 -9.32 4.65
C GLY A 177 1.68 -8.43 3.59
N LEU A 178 1.48 -7.13 3.68
CA LEU A 178 2.04 -6.17 2.72
C LEU A 178 3.56 -6.07 2.81
N LEU A 179 4.12 -6.08 4.02
CA LEU A 179 5.56 -6.02 4.25
C LEU A 179 6.24 -7.30 3.78
N TRP A 180 5.60 -8.47 3.98
CA TRP A 180 6.06 -9.73 3.40
C TRP A 180 6.10 -9.65 1.87
N LEU A 181 5.03 -9.13 1.25
CA LEU A 181 4.95 -8.97 -0.21
C LEU A 181 6.07 -8.06 -0.72
N VAL A 182 6.26 -6.89 -0.10
CA VAL A 182 7.30 -5.95 -0.53
C VAL A 182 8.70 -6.53 -0.33
N GLY A 183 8.93 -7.28 0.74
CA GLY A 183 10.19 -8.00 0.95
C GLY A 183 10.45 -9.07 -0.12
N LEU A 184 9.44 -9.87 -0.48
CA LEU A 184 9.52 -10.82 -1.60
C LEU A 184 9.86 -10.08 -2.90
N MET A 185 9.17 -8.97 -3.18
CA MET A 185 9.39 -8.16 -4.37
C MET A 185 10.83 -7.63 -4.43
N ASP A 186 11.37 -7.15 -3.31
CA ASP A 186 12.75 -6.69 -3.21
C ASP A 186 13.75 -7.81 -3.52
N ASP A 187 13.61 -8.96 -2.88
CA ASP A 187 14.51 -10.09 -3.09
C ASP A 187 14.44 -10.59 -4.55
N VAL A 188 13.24 -10.62 -5.13
CA VAL A 188 13.07 -10.96 -6.55
C VAL A 188 13.76 -9.96 -7.47
N THR A 189 13.65 -8.65 -7.22
CA THR A 189 14.34 -7.64 -8.06
C THR A 189 15.86 -7.67 -7.92
N GLN A 190 16.38 -8.08 -6.76
CA GLN A 190 17.82 -8.16 -6.48
C GLN A 190 18.45 -9.46 -6.97
N ALA A 191 17.80 -10.58 -6.71
CA ALA A 191 18.30 -11.92 -7.03
C ALA A 191 18.03 -12.34 -8.48
N THR A 192 17.10 -11.68 -9.17
CA THR A 192 16.71 -12.03 -10.54
C THR A 192 16.81 -10.84 -11.50
N ARG A 193 16.54 -11.08 -12.79
CA ARG A 193 16.48 -10.02 -13.81
C ARG A 193 15.14 -9.31 -13.89
N LEU A 194 14.21 -9.59 -12.96
CA LEU A 194 12.92 -8.93 -12.91
C LEU A 194 13.09 -7.43 -12.68
N ARG A 195 12.30 -6.63 -13.41
CA ARG A 195 12.24 -5.17 -13.23
C ARG A 195 10.79 -4.75 -13.04
N MET A 196 10.53 -4.09 -11.91
CA MET A 196 9.22 -3.54 -11.61
C MET A 196 9.06 -2.15 -12.21
N GLY A 197 7.80 -1.76 -12.45
CA GLY A 197 7.47 -0.42 -12.92
C GLY A 197 7.93 0.67 -11.94
N PRO A 198 8.15 1.90 -12.43
CA PRO A 198 8.62 3.02 -11.60
C PRO A 198 7.67 3.33 -10.44
N ASP A 199 6.36 3.22 -10.65
CA ASP A 199 5.36 3.47 -9.60
C ASP A 199 5.41 2.42 -8.49
N MET A 200 5.64 1.15 -8.82
CA MET A 200 5.81 0.10 -7.83
C MET A 200 7.09 0.31 -6.99
N MET A 201 8.17 0.78 -7.62
CA MET A 201 9.41 1.12 -6.92
C MET A 201 9.23 2.32 -5.99
N MET A 202 8.43 3.32 -6.40
CA MET A 202 8.04 4.44 -5.54
C MET A 202 7.12 3.99 -4.41
N PHE A 203 6.19 3.06 -4.65
CA PHE A 203 5.32 2.50 -3.63
C PHE A 203 6.13 1.77 -2.55
N ARG A 204 7.09 0.95 -2.95
CA ARG A 204 8.06 0.34 -2.03
C ARG A 204 8.79 1.39 -1.20
N LYS A 205 9.34 2.43 -1.83
CA LYS A 205 10.07 3.49 -1.12
C LYS A 205 9.15 4.17 -0.09
N SER A 206 7.93 4.52 -0.50
CA SER A 206 6.92 5.13 0.37
C SER A 206 6.62 4.24 1.59
N LEU A 207 6.41 2.93 1.39
CA LEU A 207 6.22 1.99 2.49
C LEU A 207 7.42 1.95 3.44
N HIS A 208 8.65 1.95 2.92
CA HIS A 208 9.87 1.99 3.73
C HIS A 208 9.99 3.30 4.55
N THR A 209 9.65 4.44 3.97
CA THR A 209 9.60 5.71 4.71
C THR A 209 8.54 5.64 5.82
N LEU A 210 7.38 5.05 5.54
CA LEU A 210 6.29 4.92 6.51
C LEU A 210 6.60 3.98 7.67
N THR A 211 7.32 2.89 7.44
CA THR A 211 7.75 2.01 8.56
C THR A 211 8.63 2.78 9.55
N GLY A 212 9.50 3.68 9.04
CA GLY A 212 10.25 4.62 9.87
C GLY A 212 9.35 5.54 10.70
N VAL A 213 8.40 6.22 10.05
CA VAL A 213 7.45 7.11 10.74
C VAL A 213 6.64 6.39 11.82
N VAL A 214 6.14 5.19 11.53
CA VAL A 214 5.37 4.39 12.49
C VAL A 214 6.24 3.96 13.67
N ARG A 215 7.52 3.64 13.43
CA ARG A 215 8.47 3.31 14.49
C ARG A 215 8.79 4.50 15.39
N ASP A 216 8.91 5.70 14.82
CA ASP A 216 9.11 6.94 15.59
C ASP A 216 7.90 7.25 16.48
N LEU A 217 6.70 6.83 16.06
CA LEU A 217 5.48 6.89 16.87
C LEU A 217 5.43 5.80 17.96
N GLY A 218 6.43 4.94 18.06
CA GLY A 218 6.47 3.81 19.00
C GLY A 218 5.66 2.59 18.55
N GLY A 219 5.25 2.56 17.29
CA GLY A 219 4.64 1.39 16.66
C GLY A 219 5.67 0.42 16.10
N THR A 220 5.17 -0.70 15.59
CA THR A 220 5.96 -1.77 15.00
C THR A 220 5.45 -2.12 13.61
N ASP A 221 6.25 -2.86 12.86
CA ASP A 221 5.86 -3.45 11.58
C ASP A 221 4.59 -4.32 11.71
N ALA A 222 4.41 -4.98 12.87
CA ALA A 222 3.21 -5.75 13.17
C ALA A 222 1.95 -4.87 13.36
N ASP A 223 2.10 -3.64 13.88
CA ASP A 223 0.98 -2.70 14.00
C ASP A 223 0.49 -2.20 12.63
N ILE A 224 1.43 -2.04 11.69
CA ILE A 224 1.10 -1.72 10.29
C ILE A 224 0.29 -2.87 9.69
N GLU A 225 0.80 -4.09 9.77
CA GLU A 225 0.12 -5.28 9.22
C GLU A 225 -1.24 -5.51 9.88
N ALA A 226 -1.36 -5.33 11.20
CA ALA A 226 -2.63 -5.41 11.91
C ALA A 226 -3.63 -4.34 11.44
N THR A 227 -3.16 -3.13 11.16
CA THR A 227 -3.98 -2.04 10.61
C THR A 227 -4.47 -2.39 9.20
N LEU A 228 -3.58 -2.88 8.33
CA LEU A 228 -3.93 -3.29 6.97
C LEU A 228 -4.90 -4.46 6.96
N LEU A 229 -4.68 -5.47 7.81
CA LEU A 229 -5.58 -6.61 7.97
C LEU A 229 -6.97 -6.16 8.47
N ARG A 230 -7.01 -5.24 9.44
CA ARG A 230 -8.28 -4.66 9.91
C ARG A 230 -9.04 -3.98 8.77
N GLU A 231 -8.35 -3.15 7.99
CA GLU A 231 -8.95 -2.46 6.85
C GLU A 231 -9.44 -3.44 5.78
N PHE A 232 -8.67 -4.50 5.51
CA PHE A 232 -9.09 -5.59 4.64
C PHE A 232 -10.39 -6.22 5.14
N VAL A 233 -10.46 -6.63 6.41
CA VAL A 233 -11.63 -7.27 7.00
C VAL A 233 -12.86 -6.36 6.98
N LEU A 234 -12.71 -5.08 7.34
CA LEU A 234 -13.82 -4.12 7.32
C LEU A 234 -14.38 -3.94 5.90
N ARG A 235 -13.50 -3.78 4.90
CA ARG A 235 -13.92 -3.64 3.50
C ARG A 235 -14.54 -4.93 2.98
N PHE A 236 -13.92 -6.07 3.24
CA PHE A 236 -14.45 -7.38 2.87
C PHE A 236 -15.85 -7.62 3.44
N ALA A 237 -16.05 -7.34 4.74
CA ALA A 237 -17.35 -7.46 5.39
C ALA A 237 -18.41 -6.56 4.75
N SER A 238 -18.04 -5.34 4.36
CA SER A 238 -18.95 -4.41 3.65
C SER A 238 -19.35 -4.88 2.25
N GLU A 239 -18.58 -5.80 1.66
CA GLU A 239 -18.84 -6.36 0.32
C GLU A 239 -19.76 -7.58 0.36
N LEU A 240 -19.87 -8.28 1.50
CA LEU A 240 -20.64 -9.52 1.61
C LEU A 240 -22.09 -9.42 1.07
N PRO A 241 -22.86 -8.35 1.34
CA PRO A 241 -24.23 -8.24 0.83
C PRO A 241 -24.31 -8.16 -0.69
N THR A 242 -23.36 -7.48 -1.34
CA THR A 242 -23.36 -7.28 -2.79
C THR A 242 -22.67 -8.42 -3.54
N ARG A 243 -21.78 -9.16 -2.87
CA ARG A 243 -21.08 -10.33 -3.43
C ARG A 243 -22.01 -11.43 -3.91
N TRP A 244 -23.14 -11.64 -3.23
CA TRP A 244 -24.14 -12.65 -3.62
C TRP A 244 -24.77 -12.39 -5.00
N LEU A 245 -24.82 -11.12 -5.42
CA LEU A 245 -25.43 -10.70 -6.68
C LEU A 245 -24.40 -10.50 -7.81
N ALA A 246 -23.11 -10.59 -7.51
CA ALA A 246 -22.05 -10.33 -8.48
C ALA A 246 -21.68 -11.59 -9.26
N TYR A 247 -21.30 -11.41 -10.53
CA TYR A 247 -20.69 -12.48 -11.32
C TYR A 247 -19.46 -13.05 -10.60
N PRO A 248 -19.21 -14.38 -10.67
CA PRO A 248 -18.12 -15.02 -9.93
C PRO A 248 -16.74 -14.41 -10.16
N THR A 249 -16.48 -13.89 -11.36
CA THR A 249 -15.20 -13.28 -11.77
C THR A 249 -15.15 -11.76 -11.55
N SER A 250 -16.23 -11.14 -11.07
CA SER A 250 -16.29 -9.69 -10.86
C SER A 250 -15.29 -9.24 -9.81
N ARG A 251 -14.51 -8.19 -10.11
CA ARG A 251 -13.56 -7.53 -9.21
C ARG A 251 -14.01 -6.14 -8.79
N ALA A 252 -15.30 -5.82 -8.96
CA ALA A 252 -15.90 -4.51 -8.64
C ALA A 252 -16.09 -4.30 -7.11
N PHE A 253 -15.08 -4.67 -6.34
CA PHE A 253 -15.02 -4.65 -4.88
C PHE A 253 -13.82 -3.83 -4.42
N ALA A 254 -13.85 -3.29 -3.20
CA ALA A 254 -12.71 -2.52 -2.66
C ALA A 254 -11.48 -3.43 -2.45
N THR A 255 -11.70 -4.66 -2.00
CA THR A 255 -10.66 -5.69 -1.86
C THR A 255 -10.13 -6.23 -3.20
N ARG A 256 -10.82 -5.95 -4.31
CA ARG A 256 -10.53 -6.48 -5.67
C ARG A 256 -10.51 -8.01 -5.79
N LEU A 257 -10.98 -8.71 -4.76
CA LEU A 257 -11.15 -10.15 -4.75
C LEU A 257 -12.48 -10.54 -5.38
N SER A 258 -12.43 -11.37 -6.42
CA SER A 258 -13.63 -11.97 -7.00
C SER A 258 -14.10 -13.17 -6.16
N ASN A 259 -15.37 -13.56 -6.32
CA ASN A 259 -15.88 -14.75 -5.64
C ASN A 259 -15.12 -16.02 -6.09
N PHE A 260 -14.63 -16.04 -7.33
CA PHE A 260 -13.76 -17.10 -7.85
C PHE A 260 -12.41 -17.16 -7.13
N ASP A 261 -11.76 -16.03 -6.85
CA ASP A 261 -10.51 -16.02 -6.07
C ASP A 261 -10.75 -16.57 -4.65
N LEU A 262 -11.89 -16.23 -4.03
CA LEU A 262 -12.24 -16.70 -2.69
C LEU A 262 -12.52 -18.20 -2.66
N THR A 263 -13.31 -18.72 -3.61
CA THR A 263 -13.63 -20.14 -3.65
C THR A 263 -12.39 -20.99 -3.97
N THR A 264 -11.56 -20.56 -4.91
CA THR A 264 -10.30 -21.25 -5.22
C THR A 264 -9.35 -21.27 -4.03
N THR A 265 -9.26 -20.17 -3.28
CA THR A 265 -8.47 -20.10 -2.05
C THR A 265 -9.03 -21.04 -0.97
N ALA A 266 -10.34 -21.00 -0.74
CA ALA A 266 -11.00 -21.85 0.24
C ALA A 266 -10.81 -23.35 -0.07
N LEU A 267 -10.86 -23.73 -1.35
CA LEU A 267 -10.62 -25.11 -1.80
C LEU A 267 -9.16 -25.56 -1.61
N ARG A 268 -8.20 -24.63 -1.71
CA ARG A 268 -6.76 -24.92 -1.55
C ARG A 268 -6.29 -24.83 -0.11
N TRP A 269 -7.05 -24.19 0.77
CA TRP A 269 -6.70 -24.01 2.17
C TRP A 269 -6.43 -25.31 2.94
N PRO A 270 -7.24 -26.39 2.81
CA PRO A 270 -6.99 -27.66 3.50
C PRO A 270 -5.65 -28.29 3.11
N LEU A 271 -5.27 -28.19 1.83
CA LEU A 271 -3.99 -28.70 1.32
C LEU A 271 -2.82 -27.90 1.90
N ALA A 272 -2.96 -26.57 1.96
CA ALA A 272 -1.97 -25.71 2.58
C ALA A 272 -1.81 -26.00 4.08
N THR A 273 -2.91 -26.25 4.80
CA THR A 273 -2.86 -26.62 6.23
C THR A 273 -2.21 -27.98 6.46
N ALA A 274 -2.50 -28.98 5.61
CA ALA A 274 -1.81 -30.27 5.65
C ALA A 274 -0.30 -30.12 5.38
N GLN A 275 0.10 -29.30 4.41
CA GLN A 275 1.51 -29.02 4.12
C GLN A 275 2.23 -28.29 5.28
N ARG A 276 1.53 -27.43 6.04
CA ARG A 276 2.09 -26.81 7.26
C ARG A 276 2.33 -27.84 8.35
N LEU A 277 1.40 -28.78 8.54
CA LEU A 277 1.53 -29.83 9.56
C LEU A 277 2.65 -30.82 9.22
N CYS A 278 2.76 -31.26 7.97
CA CYS A 278 3.82 -32.20 7.54
C CYS A 278 5.21 -31.55 7.42
N GLY A 279 5.28 -30.23 7.18
CA GLY A 279 6.55 -29.50 7.06
C GLY A 279 7.16 -29.02 8.38
N GLY A 280 6.48 -29.26 9.51
CA GLY A 280 6.93 -28.86 10.85
C GLY A 280 7.82 -29.89 11.57
N GLU A 281 8.04 -31.07 10.98
CA GLU A 281 8.81 -32.17 11.61
C GLU A 281 10.27 -32.31 11.10
N GLY A 282 10.82 -31.28 10.43
CA GLY A 282 12.17 -31.29 9.84
C GLY A 282 13.11 -30.23 10.39
#